data_AF-X0TCS9-F1
#
_entry.id   AF-X0TCS9-F1
#
_cell.length_a   1.000
_cell.length_b   1.000
_cell.length_c   1.000
_cell.angle_alpha   90.00
_cell.angle_beta   90.00
_cell.angle_gamma   90.00
#
_symmetry.space_group_name_H-M   'P 1'
#
loop_
_entity.id
_entity.type
_entity.pdbx_description
1 polymer ?
#
loop_
_entity_poly.entity_id
_entity_poly.type
_entity_poly.pdbx_seq_one_letter_code
_entity_poly.pdbx_strand_id
1 'polypeptide(L)'
;MKQKYLLLTMILFVFLVSATSLSIFAATPNLQLTPDTQSVLIGNEGTVNVVVEDVTNLMAADITLNFDDTKLKYNYSAVGSFWLPEGVLVFSPLATGGSLNIQLSAEPAF
;
A
#
# COMPACT_ATOMS: atom_id res chain seq x y z
N MET A 1 34.25 -36.55 -32.90
CA MET A 1 34.61 -35.89 -31.61
C MET A 1 34.01 -34.49 -31.48
N LYS A 2 34.16 -33.59 -32.45
CA LYS A 2 33.72 -32.17 -32.38
C LYS A 2 32.23 -31.93 -32.05
N GLN A 3 31.31 -32.74 -32.58
CA GLN A 3 29.85 -32.57 -32.37
C GLN A 3 29.39 -32.87 -30.93
N LYS A 4 30.07 -33.79 -30.22
CA LYS A 4 29.74 -34.13 -28.83
C LYS A 4 30.10 -33.00 -27.86
N TYR A 5 31.21 -32.30 -28.13
CA TYR A 5 31.60 -31.13 -27.36
C TYR A 5 30.70 -29.92 -27.64
N LEU A 6 30.26 -29.74 -28.89
CA LEU A 6 29.30 -28.69 -29.26
C LEU A 6 27.96 -28.85 -28.53
N LEU A 7 27.42 -30.08 -28.50
CA LEU A 7 26.17 -30.38 -27.80
C LEU A 7 26.30 -30.13 -26.29
N LEU A 8 27.43 -30.54 -25.70
CA LEU A 8 27.70 -30.34 -24.28
C LEU A 8 27.83 -28.85 -23.93
N THR A 9 28.48 -28.05 -24.79
CA THR A 9 28.59 -26.60 -24.60
C THR A 9 27.25 -25.89 -24.71
N MET A 10 26.35 -26.34 -25.59
CA MET A 10 25.01 -25.76 -25.70
C MET A 10 24.14 -26.08 -24.47
N ILE A 11 24.17 -27.32 -24.00
CA ILE A 11 23.44 -27.71 -22.78
C ILE A 11 23.94 -26.91 -21.58
N LEU A 12 25.25 -26.78 -21.42
CA LEU A 12 25.84 -26.00 -20.32
C LEU A 12 25.43 -24.51 -20.40
N PHE A 13 25.36 -23.94 -21.60
CA PHE A 13 24.91 -22.56 -21.79
C PHE A 13 23.43 -22.38 -21.44
N VAL A 14 22.56 -23.32 -21.82
CA VAL A 14 21.12 -23.28 -21.46
C VAL A 14 20.93 -23.38 -19.94
N PHE A 15 21.70 -24.22 -19.24
CA PHE A 15 21.66 -24.31 -17.79
C PHE A 15 22.26 -23.09 -17.08
N LEU A 16 23.19 -22.37 -17.71
CA LEU A 16 23.81 -21.18 -17.13
C LEU A 16 22.89 -19.95 -17.22
N VAL A 17 22.06 -19.87 -18.26
CA VAL A 17 21.14 -18.74 -18.47
C VAL A 17 19.82 -18.91 -17.69
N SER A 18 19.44 -20.13 -17.30
CA SER A 18 18.20 -20.40 -16.56
C SER A 18 18.28 -20.13 -15.05
N ALA A 19 19.45 -19.78 -14.52
CA ALA A 19 19.66 -19.57 -13.08
C ALA A 19 19.51 -18.10 -12.62
N THR A 20 19.12 -17.17 -13.48
CA THR A 20 18.94 -15.77 -13.09
C THR A 20 17.57 -15.55 -12.47
N SER A 21 17.50 -15.53 -11.13
CA SER A 21 16.34 -15.00 -10.43
C SER A 21 16.38 -13.46 -10.46
N LEU A 22 15.34 -12.84 -11.02
CA LEU A 22 15.15 -11.40 -10.94
C LEU A 22 14.62 -11.08 -9.53
N SER A 23 15.44 -10.46 -8.69
CA SER A 23 14.98 -9.94 -7.41
C SER A 23 14.27 -8.60 -7.66
N ILE A 24 12.94 -8.63 -7.69
CA ILE A 24 12.13 -7.41 -7.68
C ILE A 24 12.16 -6.91 -6.23
N PHE A 25 12.90 -5.83 -5.97
CA PHE A 25 12.76 -5.10 -4.71
C PHE A 25 11.37 -4.46 -4.72
N ALA A 26 10.41 -5.05 -4.02
CA ALA A 26 9.16 -4.38 -3.72
C ALA A 26 9.50 -3.14 -2.89
N ALA A 27 9.10 -1.96 -3.37
CA ALA A 27 9.19 -0.76 -2.55
C ALA A 27 8.41 -0.99 -1.25
N THR A 28 8.97 -0.56 -0.12
CA THR A 28 8.27 -0.64 1.16
C THR A 28 7.23 0.48 1.17
N PRO A 29 5.93 0.16 1.25
CA PRO A 29 4.90 1.19 1.30
C PRO A 29 5.17 2.15 2.44
N ASN A 30 5.12 3.45 2.13
CA ASN A 30 5.24 4.52 3.09
C ASN A 30 3.85 5.11 3.34
N LEU A 31 3.48 5.26 4.62
CA LEU A 31 2.20 5.82 5.03
C LEU A 31 2.46 7.12 5.80
N GLN A 32 1.89 8.22 5.32
CA GLN A 32 2.07 9.54 5.93
C GLN A 32 0.73 10.21 6.20
N LEU A 33 0.72 11.09 7.20
CA LEU A 33 -0.40 11.98 7.48
C LEU A 33 -0.08 13.35 6.88
N THR A 34 -1.05 13.98 6.22
CA THR A 34 -0.83 15.31 5.64
C THR A 34 -2.00 16.25 5.96
N PRO A 35 -1.75 17.38 6.65
CA PRO A 35 -0.45 17.82 7.18
C PRO A 35 -0.03 17.04 8.43
N ASP A 36 1.28 16.97 8.70
CA ASP A 36 1.82 16.35 9.94
C ASP A 36 1.32 17.06 11.20
N THR A 37 1.13 18.38 11.11
CA THR A 37 0.56 19.22 12.15
C THR A 37 -0.42 20.21 11.54
N GLN A 38 -1.56 20.42 12.21
CA GLN A 38 -2.51 21.47 11.86
C GLN A 38 -2.99 22.21 13.10
N SER A 39 -3.39 23.46 12.90
CA SER A 39 -4.10 24.25 13.91
C SER A 39 -5.49 24.56 13.39
N VAL A 40 -6.50 24.25 14.19
CA VAL A 40 -7.91 24.44 13.85
C VAL A 40 -8.57 25.19 15.00
N LEU A 41 -9.44 26.15 14.69
CA LEU A 41 -10.20 26.88 15.71
C LEU A 41 -11.21 25.94 16.40
N ILE A 42 -11.46 26.17 17.68
CA ILE A 42 -12.45 25.39 18.44
C ILE A 42 -13.82 25.51 17.76
N GLY A 43 -14.46 24.37 17.53
CA GLY A 43 -15.77 24.28 16.86
C GLY A 43 -15.70 24.10 15.35
N ASN A 44 -14.53 24.24 14.73
CA ASN A 44 -14.34 23.98 13.30
C ASN A 44 -13.86 22.55 13.04
N GLU A 45 -14.13 22.07 11.83
CA GLU A 45 -13.61 20.80 11.33
C GLU A 45 -12.18 20.97 10.78
N GLY A 46 -11.35 19.95 10.98
CA GLY A 46 -10.03 19.81 10.38
C GLY A 46 -9.97 18.54 9.54
N THR A 47 -9.15 18.56 8.48
CA THR A 47 -8.97 17.40 7.60
C THR A 47 -7.55 16.88 7.74
N VAL A 48 -7.42 15.58 8.01
CA VAL A 48 -6.14 14.86 7.95
C VAL A 48 -6.21 13.90 6.78
N ASN A 49 -5.31 14.07 5.82
CA ASN A 49 -5.19 13.13 4.72
C ASN A 49 -4.25 11.99 5.13
N VAL A 50 -4.58 10.78 4.71
CA VAL A 50 -3.67 9.64 4.79
C VAL A 50 -3.12 9.42 3.39
N VAL A 51 -1.82 9.65 3.22
CA VAL A 51 -1.11 9.53 1.94
C VAL A 51 -0.33 8.22 1.95
N VAL A 52 -0.45 7.46 0.87
CA VAL A 52 0.30 6.23 0.66
C VAL A 52 1.27 6.46 -0.49
N GLU A 53 2.56 6.22 -0.25
CA GLU A 53 3.66 6.47 -1.18
C GLU A 53 4.52 5.21 -1.33
N ASP A 54 5.39 5.20 -2.35
CA ASP A 54 6.36 4.12 -2.58
C ASP A 54 5.74 2.71 -2.61
N VAL A 55 4.61 2.58 -3.32
CA VAL A 55 3.87 1.32 -3.44
C VAL A 55 4.05 0.71 -4.83
N THR A 56 4.41 -0.58 -4.87
CA THR A 56 4.44 -1.34 -6.13
C THR A 56 3.34 -2.40 -6.23
N ASN A 57 2.72 -2.85 -5.13
CA ASN A 57 1.64 -3.86 -5.11
C ASN A 57 0.94 -3.94 -3.72
N LEU A 58 0.34 -2.85 -3.22
CA LEU A 58 -0.37 -2.91 -1.92
C LEU A 58 -1.70 -3.64 -2.11
N MET A 59 -1.91 -4.75 -1.40
CA MET A 59 -3.14 -5.54 -1.48
C MET A 59 -4.18 -5.07 -0.44
N ALA A 60 -3.73 -4.75 0.76
CA ALA A 60 -4.59 -4.29 1.85
C ALA A 60 -3.79 -3.43 2.84
N ALA A 61 -4.50 -2.57 3.57
CA ALA A 61 -3.98 -1.82 4.70
C ALA A 61 -5.03 -1.77 5.82
N ASP A 62 -4.58 -1.94 7.05
CA ASP A 62 -5.38 -1.70 8.26
C ASP A 62 -4.71 -0.56 9.03
N ILE A 63 -5.41 0.57 9.13
CA ILE A 63 -4.88 1.82 9.65
C ILE A 63 -5.69 2.21 10.88
N THR A 64 -5.00 2.44 12.00
CA THR A 64 -5.62 2.90 13.25
C THR A 64 -5.12 4.30 13.59
N LEU A 65 -6.03 5.27 13.60
CA LEU A 65 -5.76 6.64 14.02
C LEU A 65 -6.32 6.87 15.42
N ASN A 66 -5.43 7.20 16.36
CA ASN A 66 -5.80 7.53 17.73
C ASN A 66 -5.87 9.04 17.92
N PHE A 67 -6.88 9.51 18.63
CA PHE A 67 -7.10 10.90 18.97
C PHE A 67 -7.69 11.05 20.38
N ASP A 68 -7.45 12.20 21.00
CA ASP A 68 -8.04 12.56 22.29
C ASP A 68 -9.51 12.94 22.09
N ASP A 69 -10.43 12.05 22.49
CA ASP A 69 -11.88 12.22 22.28
C ASP A 69 -12.55 13.25 23.19
N THR A 70 -11.79 13.82 24.13
CA THR A 70 -12.18 14.99 24.93
C THR A 70 -11.95 16.30 24.17
N LYS A 71 -11.13 16.27 23.12
CA LYS A 71 -10.78 17.44 22.29
C LYS A 71 -11.30 17.34 20.85
N LEU A 72 -11.30 16.14 20.28
CA LEU A 72 -11.69 15.89 18.89
C LEU A 72 -12.86 14.91 18.83
N LYS A 73 -13.69 15.06 17.80
CA LYS A 73 -14.74 14.09 17.44
C LYS A 73 -14.58 13.72 15.98
N TYR A 74 -14.66 12.42 15.71
CA TYR A 74 -14.76 11.91 14.35
C TYR A 74 -16.07 12.40 13.72
N ASN A 75 -15.99 12.92 12.50
CA ASN A 75 -17.16 13.32 11.72
C ASN A 75 -17.43 12.31 10.60
N TYR A 76 -16.58 12.30 9.57
CA TYR A 76 -16.64 11.36 8.45
C TYR A 76 -15.25 11.11 7.89
N SER A 77 -15.15 10.12 7.00
CA SER A 77 -13.97 9.85 6.19
C SER A 77 -14.40 9.47 4.77
N ALA A 78 -13.52 9.71 3.80
CA ALA A 78 -13.77 9.44 2.39
C ALA A 78 -12.51 8.86 1.74
N VAL A 79 -12.73 8.16 0.64
CA VAL A 79 -11.68 7.53 -0.16
C VAL A 79 -10.97 8.58 -1.02
N GLY A 80 -9.63 8.52 -1.04
CA GLY A 80 -8.79 9.27 -1.98
C GLY A 80 -8.55 8.55 -3.30
N SER A 81 -7.87 9.18 -4.26
CA SER A 81 -7.67 8.64 -5.60
C SER A 81 -6.63 7.52 -5.73
N PHE A 82 -5.96 7.12 -4.64
CA PHE A 82 -4.84 6.17 -4.66
C PHE A 82 -5.19 4.81 -5.31
N TRP A 83 -6.43 4.33 -5.13
CA TRP A 83 -6.89 3.03 -5.61
C TRP A 83 -7.59 3.07 -6.98
N LEU A 84 -7.54 4.19 -7.70
CA LEU A 84 -8.16 4.34 -9.01
C LEU A 84 -7.11 4.22 -10.13
N PRO A 85 -7.36 3.51 -11.24
CA PRO A 85 -8.57 2.74 -11.58
C PRO A 85 -8.52 1.26 -11.16
N GLU A 86 -7.48 0.82 -10.48
CA GLU A 86 -7.18 -0.61 -10.28
C GLU A 86 -7.85 -1.19 -9.03
N GLY A 87 -9.05 -1.75 -9.21
CA GLY A 87 -9.68 -2.67 -8.25
C GLY A 87 -10.96 -2.15 -7.59
N VAL A 88 -11.71 -3.08 -6.99
CA VAL A 88 -12.80 -2.72 -6.08
C VAL A 88 -12.20 -2.42 -4.72
N LEU A 89 -12.30 -1.17 -4.29
CA LEU A 89 -11.90 -0.78 -2.95
C LEU A 89 -13.03 -1.04 -1.95
N VAL A 90 -12.73 -1.83 -0.92
CA VAL A 90 -13.56 -1.87 0.29
C VAL A 90 -13.02 -0.83 1.26
N PHE A 91 -13.89 0.10 1.67
CA PHE A 91 -13.58 1.17 2.63
C PHE A 91 -14.54 1.09 3.82
N SER A 92 -14.01 0.71 4.97
CA SER A 92 -14.80 0.43 6.18
C SER A 92 -14.27 1.19 7.40
N PRO A 93 -14.64 2.48 7.57
CA PRO A 93 -14.25 3.24 8.75
C PRO A 93 -15.10 2.87 9.96
N LEU A 94 -14.46 2.60 11.10
CA LEU A 94 -15.11 2.35 12.39
C LEU A 94 -14.51 3.26 13.47
N ALA A 95 -15.33 4.16 14.03
CA ALA A 95 -14.92 5.05 15.11
C ALA A 95 -15.44 4.54 16.46
N THR A 96 -14.53 4.39 17.44
CA THR A 96 -14.86 4.02 18.83
C THR A 96 -13.96 4.80 19.78
N GLY A 97 -14.55 5.64 20.65
CA GLY A 97 -13.88 6.20 21.84
C GLY A 97 -12.44 6.68 21.66
N GLY A 98 -12.20 7.60 20.72
CA GLY A 98 -10.85 8.14 20.45
C GLY A 98 -10.00 7.34 19.48
N SER A 99 -10.56 6.31 18.85
CA SER A 99 -9.88 5.55 17.80
C SER A 99 -10.75 5.51 16.54
N LEU A 100 -10.12 5.64 15.38
CA LEU A 100 -10.68 5.40 14.06
C LEU A 100 -9.89 4.28 13.39
N ASN A 101 -10.54 3.17 13.10
CA ASN A 101 -9.98 2.09 12.30
C ASN A 101 -10.44 2.25 10.85
N ILE A 102 -9.52 2.11 9.89
CA ILE A 102 -9.77 2.21 8.46
C ILE A 102 -9.18 0.96 7.80
N GLN A 103 -10.06 0.12 7.28
CA GLN A 103 -9.68 -1.03 6.49
C GLN A 103 -9.79 -0.70 5.00
N LEU A 104 -8.71 -1.00 4.28
CA LEU A 104 -8.57 -0.87 2.84
C LEU A 104 -8.18 -2.22 2.26
N SER A 105 -8.88 -2.68 1.24
CA SER A 105 -8.47 -3.86 0.47
C SER A 105 -8.81 -3.67 -1.00
N ALA A 106 -7.86 -3.98 -1.86
CA ALA A 106 -8.11 -4.17 -3.28
C ALA A 106 -8.53 -5.62 -3.53
N GLU A 107 -9.76 -5.81 -4.03
CA GLU A 107 -10.15 -7.09 -4.61
C GLU A 107 -9.53 -7.24 -6.01
N PRO A 108 -9.01 -8.42 -6.37
CA PRO A 108 -8.58 -8.68 -7.74
C PRO A 108 -9.76 -8.49 -8.69
N ALA A 109 -9.58 -7.68 -9.73
CA ALA A 109 -10.54 -7.60 -10.83
C ALA A 109 -10.52 -8.94 -11.59
N PHE A 110 -11.57 -9.74 -11.41
CA PHE A 110 -11.76 -11.00 -12.14
C PHE A 110 -12.18 -10.75 -13.60
#